data_AF-A0A3M2D7R0-F1
#
_entry.id   AF-A0A3M2D7R0-F1
#
_cell.length_a   1.000
_cell.length_b   1.000
_cell.length_c   1.000
_cell.angle_alpha   90.00
_cell.angle_beta   90.00
_cell.angle_gamma   90.00
#
_symmetry.space_group_name_H-M   'P 1'
#
loop_
_entity.id
_entity.type
_entity.pdbx_description
1 polymer ?
#
loop_
_entity_poly.entity_id
_entity_poly.type
_entity_poly.pdbx_seq_one_letter_code
_entity_poly.pdbx_strand_id
1 'polypeptide(L)'
;MKFLCLLIFSLSITAFAENRDLQSILRDYSRSQELSEDGIPVIIKNLPDWEKVKDEALLIKNKDELIAVLGERPVFEAIDFIAGTEAAVANYQEGKLLLIEYNTPQLSIEADEKIKAKLSEAPNDPTVLYKRIGNYNAFVFDITDTKGAEILLGKIKYAKVVKWLSEDPFLYEKIQRSYYITAGQIIVSSIMAVVLGIGISAVLGVFTGILIFQVRQRQRKSWTHFSDAGGMLRLNLDDLQEVPKKPLLKG
;
A
#
# COMPACT_ATOMS: atom_id res chain seq x y z
N MET A 1 23.01 23.07 44.24
CA MET A 1 22.79 22.08 43.15
C MET A 1 21.32 21.81 42.80
N LYS A 2 20.37 22.73 43.06
CA LYS A 2 18.94 22.58 42.65
C LYS A 2 18.44 23.63 41.65
N PHE A 3 19.26 24.61 41.28
CA PHE A 3 18.89 25.70 40.37
C PHE A 3 19.30 25.47 38.90
N LEU A 4 20.11 24.45 38.62
CA LEU A 4 20.62 24.19 37.26
C LEU A 4 19.66 23.34 36.39
N CYS A 5 18.76 22.55 37.00
CA CYS A 5 17.80 21.73 36.25
C CYS A 5 16.60 22.52 35.70
N LEU A 6 16.27 23.70 36.26
CA LEU A 6 15.09 24.45 35.82
C LEU A 6 15.31 25.20 34.50
N LEU A 7 16.57 25.56 34.20
CA LEU A 7 16.92 26.35 33.01
C LEU A 7 17.09 25.48 31.75
N ILE A 8 17.33 24.18 31.91
CA ILE A 8 17.41 23.23 30.80
C ILE A 8 16.00 22.78 30.37
N PHE A 9 15.01 22.82 31.26
CA PHE A 9 13.64 22.40 30.94
C PHE A 9 12.83 23.47 30.19
N SER A 10 13.16 24.76 30.32
CA SER A 10 12.47 25.83 29.57
C SER A 10 12.97 25.98 28.14
N LEU A 11 14.21 25.55 27.83
CA LEU A 11 14.79 25.67 26.48
C LEU A 11 14.30 24.55 25.54
N SER A 12 13.84 23.42 26.08
CA SER A 12 13.29 22.32 25.27
C SER A 12 11.83 22.53 24.87
N ILE A 13 11.08 23.39 25.56
CA ILE A 13 9.64 23.60 25.26
C ILE A 13 9.46 24.56 24.08
N THR A 14 10.37 25.52 23.88
CA THR A 14 10.31 26.48 22.75
C THR A 14 10.59 25.81 21.40
N ALA A 15 11.53 24.86 21.34
CA ALA A 15 11.87 24.15 20.10
C ALA A 15 10.74 23.26 19.55
N PHE A 16 9.85 22.76 20.42
CA PHE A 16 8.72 21.93 20.00
C PHE A 16 7.51 22.73 19.50
N ALA A 17 7.35 23.98 19.93
CA ALA A 17 6.26 24.85 19.47
C ALA A 17 6.53 25.38 18.05
N GLU A 18 7.74 25.87 17.80
CA GLU A 18 8.17 26.45 16.52
C GLU A 18 8.07 25.44 15.36
N ASN A 19 8.36 24.16 15.62
CA ASN A 19 8.28 23.10 14.60
C ASN A 19 6.83 22.79 14.18
N ARG A 20 5.84 22.90 15.10
CA ARG A 20 4.43 22.66 14.77
C ARG A 20 3.85 23.78 13.92
N ASP A 21 4.20 25.02 14.21
CA ASP A 21 3.75 26.18 13.43
C ASP A 21 4.33 26.13 12.02
N LEU A 22 5.62 25.80 11.89
CA LEU A 22 6.25 25.59 10.58
C LEU A 22 5.57 24.45 9.80
N GLN A 23 5.38 23.29 10.42
CA GLN A 23 4.66 22.17 9.78
C GLN A 23 3.26 22.58 9.30
N SER A 24 2.52 23.39 10.08
CA SER A 24 1.20 23.87 9.68
C SER A 24 1.26 24.77 8.45
N ILE A 25 2.27 25.64 8.37
CA ILE A 25 2.50 26.56 7.23
C ILE A 25 2.94 25.77 5.98
N LEU A 26 3.79 24.75 6.14
CA LEU A 26 4.25 23.90 5.04
C LEU A 26 3.17 22.94 4.53
N ARG A 27 2.14 22.69 5.34
CA ARG A 27 0.94 21.92 4.98
C ARG A 27 -0.19 22.80 4.47
N ASP A 28 -0.02 24.13 4.50
CA ASP A 28 -0.94 25.05 3.85
C ASP A 28 -0.73 25.02 2.34
N TYR A 29 -1.45 24.10 1.71
CA TYR A 29 -1.40 23.88 0.28
C TYR A 29 -1.99 25.00 -0.55
N SER A 30 -2.79 25.89 0.06
CA SER A 30 -3.37 27.06 -0.64
C SER A 30 -2.30 27.98 -1.24
N ARG A 31 -1.06 27.88 -0.72
CA ARG A 31 0.08 28.65 -1.18
C ARG A 31 0.58 28.17 -2.54
N SER A 32 0.35 26.92 -2.95
CA SER A 32 0.90 26.34 -4.20
C SER A 32 0.41 27.08 -5.44
N GLN A 33 1.27 27.15 -6.45
CA GLN A 33 0.94 27.74 -7.75
C GLN A 33 -0.13 26.96 -8.51
N GLU A 34 -0.09 25.63 -8.40
CA GLU A 34 -1.01 24.76 -9.12
C GLU A 34 -1.69 23.81 -8.13
N LEU A 35 -2.98 24.06 -7.91
CA LEU A 35 -3.86 23.16 -7.20
C LEU A 35 -4.64 22.30 -8.19
N SER A 36 -4.77 21.03 -7.84
CA SER A 36 -5.73 20.13 -8.50
C SER A 36 -7.16 20.42 -8.06
N GLU A 37 -8.13 19.79 -8.73
CA GLU A 37 -9.57 19.93 -8.41
C GLU A 37 -9.90 19.60 -6.94
N ASP A 38 -9.13 18.68 -6.34
CA ASP A 38 -9.29 18.28 -4.94
C ASP A 38 -8.57 19.21 -3.94
N GLY A 39 -8.01 20.34 -4.40
CA GLY A 39 -7.28 21.30 -3.55
C GLY A 39 -5.87 20.86 -3.13
N ILE A 40 -5.36 19.76 -3.71
CA ILE A 40 -4.01 19.24 -3.43
C ILE A 40 -3.03 19.80 -4.47
N PRO A 41 -1.82 20.24 -4.07
CA PRO A 41 -0.78 20.72 -4.98
C PRO A 41 -0.41 19.67 -6.02
N VAL A 42 -0.27 20.09 -7.26
CA VAL A 42 0.08 19.19 -8.37
C VAL A 42 1.43 18.51 -8.11
N ILE A 43 2.41 19.25 -7.58
CA ILE A 43 3.72 18.71 -7.22
C ILE A 43 3.65 17.57 -6.19
N ILE A 44 2.71 17.64 -5.23
CA ILE A 44 2.48 16.56 -4.26
C ILE A 44 1.85 15.35 -4.93
N LYS A 45 0.90 15.55 -5.85
CA LYS A 45 0.31 14.46 -6.65
C LYS A 45 1.33 13.75 -7.55
N ASN A 46 2.46 14.39 -7.85
CA ASN A 46 3.54 13.80 -8.63
C ASN A 46 4.55 13.00 -7.79
N LEU A 47 4.38 12.97 -6.46
CA LEU A 47 5.14 12.06 -5.61
C LEU A 47 4.75 10.59 -5.87
N PRO A 48 5.69 9.65 -5.77
CA PRO A 48 5.38 8.22 -5.86
C PRO A 48 4.37 7.80 -4.79
N ASP A 49 3.32 7.07 -5.18
CA ASP A 49 2.31 6.59 -4.23
C ASP A 49 1.71 7.74 -3.36
N TRP A 50 1.53 8.93 -3.97
CA TRP A 50 1.19 10.19 -3.28
C TRP A 50 -0.01 10.09 -2.33
N GLU A 51 -0.99 9.23 -2.62
CA GLU A 51 -2.19 9.03 -1.80
C GLU A 51 -1.85 8.60 -0.37
N LYS A 52 -0.72 7.89 -0.19
CA LYS A 52 -0.25 7.39 1.11
C LYS A 52 0.57 8.42 1.87
N VAL A 53 1.27 9.30 1.16
CA VAL A 53 2.23 10.25 1.75
C VAL A 53 1.70 11.69 1.80
N LYS A 54 0.57 11.99 1.14
CA LYS A 54 -0.02 13.35 1.11
C LYS A 54 -0.24 13.93 2.51
N ASP A 55 -0.61 13.10 3.48
CA ASP A 55 -0.88 13.54 4.85
C ASP A 55 0.41 13.78 5.64
N GLU A 56 1.59 13.55 5.05
CA GLU A 56 2.90 13.85 5.62
C GLU A 56 3.75 14.76 4.72
N ALA A 57 3.32 14.95 3.46
CA ALA A 57 4.03 15.72 2.47
C ALA A 57 4.03 17.22 2.82
N LEU A 58 5.21 17.82 2.70
CA LEU A 58 5.43 19.23 2.99
C LEU A 58 5.71 19.99 1.70
N LEU A 59 5.01 21.12 1.51
CA LEU A 59 5.25 22.04 0.41
C LEU A 59 6.29 23.08 0.84
N ILE A 60 7.36 23.17 0.06
CA ILE A 60 8.50 24.07 0.26
C ILE A 60 8.52 25.11 -0.85
N LYS A 61 8.62 26.38 -0.49
CA LYS A 61 8.61 27.52 -1.43
C LYS A 61 9.88 28.34 -1.43
N ASN A 62 10.75 28.12 -0.46
CA ASN A 62 12.01 28.83 -0.36
C ASN A 62 13.08 27.96 0.32
N LYS A 63 14.32 28.44 0.27
CA LYS A 63 15.47 27.73 0.79
C LYS A 63 15.49 27.62 2.31
N ASP A 64 14.94 28.61 3.02
CA ASP A 64 14.91 28.59 4.49
C ASP A 64 13.97 27.47 4.99
N GLU A 65 12.80 27.32 4.36
CA GLU A 65 11.89 26.20 4.59
C GLU A 65 12.54 24.85 4.26
N LEU A 66 13.32 24.77 3.18
CA LEU A 66 14.06 23.56 2.81
C LEU A 66 15.07 23.15 3.89
N ILE A 67 15.86 24.11 4.37
CA ILE A 67 16.86 23.90 5.43
C ILE A 67 16.19 23.53 6.76
N ALA A 68 15.08 24.19 7.10
CA ALA A 68 14.31 23.89 8.31
C ALA A 68 13.80 22.44 8.34
N VAL A 69 13.44 21.87 7.19
CA VAL A 69 12.90 20.50 7.09
C VAL A 69 13.97 19.43 6.95
N LEU A 70 14.98 19.64 6.09
CA LEU A 70 15.96 18.60 5.74
C LEU A 70 17.32 18.78 6.41
N GLY A 71 17.49 19.84 7.20
CA GLY A 71 18.76 20.27 7.77
C GLY A 71 19.64 20.98 6.74
N GLU A 72 20.70 21.62 7.20
CA GLU A 72 21.65 22.28 6.30
C GLU A 72 22.45 21.23 5.51
N ARG A 73 22.48 21.37 4.18
CA ARG A 73 23.22 20.47 3.28
C ARG A 73 23.96 21.27 2.21
N PRO A 74 25.21 20.91 1.84
CA PRO A 74 25.99 21.65 0.85
C PRO A 74 25.30 21.76 -0.52
N VAL A 75 24.57 20.72 -0.93
CA VAL A 75 23.87 20.71 -2.23
C VAL A 75 22.77 21.78 -2.33
N PHE A 76 22.27 22.31 -1.21
CA PHE A 76 21.26 23.36 -1.21
C PHE A 76 21.80 24.70 -1.67
N GLU A 77 23.13 24.89 -1.71
CA GLU A 77 23.77 26.04 -2.35
C GLU A 77 23.55 26.08 -3.86
N ALA A 78 23.37 24.91 -4.49
CA ALA A 78 23.13 24.81 -5.93
C ALA A 78 21.64 24.92 -6.31
N ILE A 79 20.74 25.02 -5.32
CA ILE A 79 19.29 25.07 -5.52
C ILE A 79 18.80 26.50 -5.37
N ASP A 80 18.31 27.06 -6.47
CA ASP A 80 17.76 28.40 -6.54
C ASP A 80 16.23 28.36 -6.58
N PHE A 81 15.58 28.89 -5.53
CA PHE A 81 14.13 29.10 -5.51
C PHE A 81 13.79 30.43 -6.19
N ILE A 82 13.80 30.42 -7.52
CA ILE A 82 13.40 31.56 -8.37
C ILE A 82 11.91 31.49 -8.69
N ALA A 83 11.31 32.66 -8.97
CA ALA A 83 9.87 32.85 -9.14
C ALA A 83 9.17 31.69 -9.87
N GLY A 84 8.44 30.88 -9.12
CA GLY A 84 7.75 29.71 -9.65
C GLY A 84 8.28 28.36 -9.15
N THR A 85 9.49 28.29 -8.57
CA THR A 85 10.03 27.03 -8.06
C THR A 85 9.30 26.60 -6.80
N GLU A 86 8.79 25.38 -6.80
CA GLU A 86 8.21 24.73 -5.63
C GLU A 86 8.93 23.41 -5.39
N ALA A 87 8.94 22.95 -4.15
CA ALA A 87 9.41 21.62 -3.84
C ALA A 87 8.44 20.89 -2.92
N ALA A 88 8.40 19.57 -3.04
CA ALA A 88 7.65 18.68 -2.17
C ALA A 88 8.62 17.75 -1.46
N VAL A 89 8.45 17.62 -0.15
CA VAL A 89 9.22 16.68 0.68
C VAL A 89 8.28 15.64 1.25
N ALA A 90 8.66 14.36 1.15
CA ALA A 90 7.96 13.27 1.79
C ALA A 90 8.94 12.19 2.28
N ASN A 91 8.55 11.49 3.34
CA ASN A 91 9.34 10.41 3.91
C ASN A 91 8.93 9.08 3.27
N TYR A 92 9.91 8.30 2.84
CA TYR A 92 9.76 6.94 2.34
C TYR A 92 10.63 5.98 3.15
N GLN A 93 10.43 4.68 2.96
CA GLN A 93 11.24 3.67 3.67
C GLN A 93 12.70 3.71 3.22
N GLU A 94 12.90 4.04 1.95
CA GLU A 94 14.19 4.11 1.26
C GLU A 94 14.98 5.39 1.59
N GLY A 95 14.32 6.41 2.13
CA GLY A 95 14.90 7.71 2.48
C GLY A 95 13.89 8.86 2.40
N LYS A 96 14.39 10.10 2.53
CA LYS A 96 13.57 11.30 2.38
C LYS A 96 13.62 11.78 0.94
N LEU A 97 12.48 11.79 0.27
CA LEU A 97 12.36 12.26 -1.10
C LEU A 97 12.11 13.77 -1.11
N LEU A 98 12.95 14.51 -1.84
CA LEU A 98 12.75 15.91 -2.20
C LEU A 98 12.53 15.98 -3.71
N LEU A 99 11.38 16.48 -4.13
CA LEU A 99 11.04 16.73 -5.52
C LEU A 99 10.96 18.23 -5.75
N ILE A 100 11.80 18.79 -6.62
CA ILE A 100 11.82 20.22 -6.92
C ILE A 100 11.28 20.43 -8.33
N GLU A 101 10.24 21.24 -8.46
CA GLU A 101 9.66 21.67 -9.72
C GLU A 101 10.17 23.04 -10.12
N TYR A 102 10.79 23.11 -11.30
CA TYR A 102 11.08 24.37 -11.96
C TYR A 102 9.96 24.71 -12.96
N ASN A 103 9.62 25.99 -13.05
CA ASN A 103 8.59 26.49 -13.97
C ASN A 103 8.87 26.12 -15.45
N THR A 104 10.16 26.02 -15.84
CA THR A 104 10.62 25.77 -17.20
C THR A 104 11.69 24.67 -17.26
N PRO A 105 11.76 23.91 -18.37
CA PRO A 105 12.80 22.91 -18.57
C PRO A 105 14.21 23.50 -18.51
N GLN A 106 14.40 24.73 -19.02
CA GLN A 106 15.69 25.41 -19.07
C GLN A 106 16.25 25.66 -17.66
N LEU A 107 15.40 26.12 -16.73
CA LEU A 107 15.81 26.34 -15.34
C LEU A 107 16.12 25.02 -14.61
N SER A 108 15.39 23.94 -14.90
CA SER A 108 15.75 22.61 -14.40
C SER A 108 17.09 22.11 -14.94
N ILE A 109 17.43 22.40 -16.20
CA ILE A 109 18.74 22.05 -16.79
C ILE A 109 19.87 22.83 -16.13
N GLU A 110 19.72 24.15 -15.99
CA GLU A 110 20.74 24.99 -15.34
C GLU A 110 20.97 24.55 -13.89
N ALA A 111 19.90 24.28 -13.15
CA ALA A 111 20.01 23.74 -11.80
C ALA A 111 20.67 22.35 -11.77
N ASP A 112 20.35 21.48 -12.73
CA ASP A 112 20.96 20.14 -12.85
C ASP A 112 22.47 20.20 -13.05
N GLU A 113 22.96 21.15 -13.86
CA GLU A 113 24.39 21.38 -14.05
C GLU A 113 25.06 21.83 -12.75
N LYS A 114 24.48 22.81 -12.03
CA LYS A 114 24.98 23.28 -10.73
C LYS A 114 24.97 22.18 -9.67
N ILE A 115 23.89 21.41 -9.59
CA ILE A 115 23.74 20.29 -8.64
C ILE A 115 24.77 19.21 -8.92
N LYS A 116 24.94 18.80 -10.18
CA LYS A 116 25.96 17.80 -10.56
C LYS A 116 27.36 18.28 -10.25
N ALA A 117 27.67 19.56 -10.51
CA ALA A 117 28.94 20.15 -10.13
C ALA A 117 29.16 20.04 -8.62
N LYS A 118 28.17 20.43 -7.79
CA LYS A 118 28.29 20.30 -6.33
C LYS A 118 28.38 18.86 -5.82
N LEU A 119 27.62 17.93 -6.39
CA LEU A 119 27.72 16.52 -6.00
C LEU A 119 29.06 15.92 -6.41
N SER A 120 29.69 16.40 -7.48
CA SER A 120 31.02 15.95 -7.91
C SER A 120 32.16 16.44 -7.00
N GLU A 121 31.97 17.53 -6.25
CA GLU A 121 32.92 18.01 -5.25
C GLU A 121 32.97 17.10 -4.01
N ALA A 122 31.89 16.36 -3.74
CA ALA A 122 31.78 15.38 -2.66
C ALA A 122 31.25 14.02 -3.18
N PRO A 123 32.04 13.31 -4.01
CA PRO A 123 31.56 12.15 -4.79
C PRO A 123 31.22 10.90 -3.96
N ASN A 124 31.48 10.92 -2.65
CA ASN A 124 31.32 9.79 -1.73
C ASN A 124 30.35 10.10 -0.59
N ASP A 125 29.30 10.89 -0.80
CA ASP A 125 28.16 10.89 0.12
C ASP A 125 27.15 9.81 -0.30
N PRO A 126 27.23 8.57 0.22
CA PRO A 126 26.31 7.50 -0.14
C PRO A 126 24.87 7.78 0.30
N THR A 127 24.64 8.89 1.03
CA THR A 127 23.33 9.24 1.56
C THR A 127 22.48 10.06 0.61
N VAL A 128 23.01 10.47 -0.56
CA VAL A 128 22.28 11.32 -1.52
C VAL A 128 22.27 10.69 -2.91
N LEU A 129 21.06 10.45 -3.44
CA LEU A 129 20.82 10.00 -4.81
C LEU A 129 20.07 11.10 -5.54
N TYR A 130 20.50 11.42 -6.76
CA TYR A 130 19.98 12.54 -7.52
C TYR A 130 19.61 12.12 -8.94
N LYS A 131 18.48 12.63 -9.43
CA LYS A 131 18.03 12.45 -10.82
C LYS A 131 17.18 13.61 -11.31
N ARG A 132 17.48 14.08 -12.53
CA ARG A 132 16.61 15.01 -13.27
C ARG A 132 15.55 14.25 -14.08
N ILE A 133 14.31 14.73 -14.04
CA ILE A 133 13.14 14.14 -14.70
C ILE A 133 12.27 15.27 -15.29
N GLY A 134 12.49 15.65 -16.55
CA GLY A 134 11.73 16.73 -17.19
C GLY A 134 12.05 18.10 -16.56
N ASN A 135 11.06 18.72 -15.92
CA ASN A 135 11.26 19.94 -15.13
C ASN A 135 11.55 19.67 -13.65
N TYR A 136 11.61 18.39 -13.26
CA TYR A 136 11.88 18.00 -11.89
C TYR A 136 13.36 17.71 -11.65
N ASN A 137 13.85 18.18 -10.51
CA ASN A 137 15.11 17.74 -9.93
C ASN A 137 14.77 16.99 -8.64
N ALA A 138 14.99 15.67 -8.64
CA ALA A 138 14.59 14.79 -7.55
C ALA A 138 15.80 14.27 -6.78
N PHE A 139 15.71 14.30 -5.46
CA PHE A 139 16.73 13.82 -4.53
C PHE A 139 16.14 12.81 -3.56
N VAL A 140 16.89 11.77 -3.24
CA VAL A 140 16.63 10.94 -2.06
C VAL A 140 17.78 11.15 -1.09
N PHE A 141 17.46 11.64 0.10
CA PHE A 141 18.38 11.85 1.21
C PHE A 141 18.27 10.75 2.25
N ASP A 142 19.31 10.61 3.08
CA ASP A 142 19.35 9.70 4.22
C ASP A 142 19.05 8.26 3.78
N ILE A 143 19.65 7.84 2.66
CA ILE A 143 19.35 6.58 1.98
C ILE A 143 19.64 5.38 2.89
N THR A 144 18.63 4.53 3.05
CA THR A 144 18.72 3.26 3.78
C THR A 144 19.00 2.08 2.84
N ASP A 145 18.42 2.11 1.63
CA ASP A 145 18.64 1.14 0.55
C ASP A 145 18.81 1.86 -0.80
N THR A 146 20.00 1.77 -1.37
CA THR A 146 20.34 2.40 -2.65
C THR A 146 19.49 1.87 -3.81
N LYS A 147 19.19 0.55 -3.85
CA LYS A 147 18.39 -0.02 -4.94
C LYS A 147 16.94 0.41 -4.85
N GLY A 148 16.38 0.41 -3.64
CA GLY A 148 15.06 0.96 -3.36
C GLY A 148 14.96 2.43 -3.77
N ALA A 149 15.95 3.25 -3.41
CA ALA A 149 15.96 4.67 -3.76
C ALA A 149 15.99 4.92 -5.28
N GLU A 150 16.75 4.11 -6.05
CA GLU A 150 16.75 4.18 -7.52
C GLU A 150 15.38 3.83 -8.12
N ILE A 151 14.73 2.79 -7.58
CA ILE A 151 13.37 2.39 -7.98
C ILE A 151 12.37 3.50 -7.64
N LEU A 152 12.49 4.11 -6.45
CA LEU A 152 11.63 5.21 -6.01
C LEU A 152 11.73 6.40 -6.97
N LEU A 153 12.94 6.81 -7.34
CA LEU A 153 13.14 7.86 -8.36
C LEU A 153 12.61 7.45 -9.73
N GLY A 154 12.66 6.15 -10.08
CA GLY A 154 12.09 5.60 -11.31
C GLY A 154 10.56 5.68 -11.38
N LYS A 155 9.86 5.76 -10.24
CA LYS A 155 8.40 5.89 -10.19
C LYS A 155 7.91 7.32 -10.47
N ILE A 156 8.77 8.32 -10.30
CA ILE A 156 8.41 9.73 -10.52
C ILE A 156 8.18 9.94 -12.01
N LYS A 157 6.95 10.28 -12.39
CA LYS A 157 6.57 10.56 -13.77
C LYS A 157 6.23 12.04 -13.92
N TYR A 158 6.90 12.69 -14.87
CA TYR A 158 6.54 14.05 -15.25
C TYR A 158 5.21 14.01 -16.03
N ALA A 159 4.15 14.53 -15.40
CA ALA A 159 2.81 14.59 -15.97
C ALA A 159 2.29 16.03 -15.97
N LYS A 160 2.97 16.94 -16.68
CA LYS A 160 2.43 18.29 -16.88
C LYS A 160 1.22 18.23 -17.81
N VAL A 161 0.05 18.52 -17.27
CA VAL A 161 -1.18 18.64 -18.05
C VAL A 161 -1.09 19.93 -18.85
N VAL A 162 -0.88 19.81 -20.15
CA VAL A 162 -0.96 20.96 -21.06
C VAL A 162 -2.42 21.42 -21.09
N LYS A 163 -2.70 22.53 -20.40
CA LYS A 163 -3.97 23.24 -20.53
C LYS A 163 -3.87 24.14 -21.76
N TRP A 164 -4.72 23.89 -22.74
CA TRP A 164 -4.83 24.75 -23.90
C TRP A 164 -5.55 26.05 -23.52
N LEU A 165 -5.14 27.17 -24.11
CA LEU A 165 -5.82 28.47 -23.96
C LEU A 165 -7.24 28.47 -24.58
N SER A 166 -7.51 27.51 -25.47
CA SER A 166 -8.80 27.21 -26.09
C SER A 166 -9.28 25.83 -25.67
N GLU A 167 -10.41 25.37 -26.24
CA GLU A 167 -10.85 23.98 -26.10
C GLU A 167 -9.72 23.01 -26.50
N ASP A 168 -9.46 22.00 -25.66
CA ASP A 168 -8.37 21.04 -25.86
C ASP A 168 -8.65 20.22 -27.15
N PRO A 169 -7.80 20.33 -28.19
CA PRO A 169 -8.03 19.63 -29.45
C PRO A 169 -8.01 18.10 -29.29
N PHE A 170 -7.46 17.59 -28.17
CA PHE A 170 -7.38 16.16 -27.86
C PHE A 170 -8.38 15.73 -26.77
N LEU A 171 -9.31 16.59 -26.35
CA LEU A 171 -10.26 16.27 -25.28
C LEU A 171 -11.08 15.03 -25.64
N TYR A 172 -11.57 14.98 -26.88
CA TYR A 172 -12.36 13.87 -27.39
C TYR A 172 -11.57 12.55 -27.40
N GLU A 173 -10.32 12.57 -27.86
CA GLU A 173 -9.44 11.40 -27.89
C GLU A 173 -9.08 10.91 -26.47
N LYS A 174 -8.85 11.84 -25.54
CA LYS A 174 -8.60 11.51 -24.12
C LYS A 174 -9.82 10.84 -23.48
N ILE A 175 -11.02 11.37 -23.72
CA ILE A 175 -12.28 10.80 -23.23
C ILE A 175 -12.51 9.42 -23.85
N GLN A 176 -12.29 9.27 -25.16
CA GLN A 176 -12.38 7.97 -25.81
C GLN A 176 -11.42 6.95 -25.19
N ARG A 177 -10.15 7.32 -25.02
CA ARG A 177 -9.14 6.43 -24.42
C ARG A 177 -9.49 6.06 -22.98
N SER A 178 -9.93 7.00 -22.16
CA SER A 178 -10.34 6.71 -20.78
C SER A 178 -11.56 5.78 -20.78
N TYR A 179 -12.53 6.03 -21.66
CA TYR A 179 -13.72 5.18 -21.82
C TYR A 179 -13.34 3.75 -22.18
N TYR A 180 -12.41 3.54 -23.13
CA TYR A 180 -11.94 2.20 -23.51
C TYR A 180 -11.21 1.48 -22.36
N ILE A 181 -10.36 2.19 -21.62
CA ILE A 181 -9.64 1.62 -20.47
C ILE A 181 -10.61 1.21 -19.36
N THR A 182 -11.54 2.10 -19.00
CA THR A 182 -12.53 1.83 -17.95
C THR A 182 -13.49 0.71 -18.36
N ALA A 183 -13.99 0.71 -19.59
CA ALA A 183 -14.86 -0.36 -20.09
C ALA A 183 -14.13 -1.72 -20.08
N GLY A 184 -12.86 -1.76 -20.52
CA GLY A 184 -12.03 -2.96 -20.44
C GLY A 184 -11.86 -3.47 -19.01
N GLN A 185 -11.63 -2.57 -18.06
CA GLN A 185 -11.51 -2.93 -16.64
C GLN A 185 -12.81 -3.47 -16.04
N ILE A 186 -13.96 -2.90 -16.40
CA ILE A 186 -15.27 -3.40 -15.97
C ILE A 186 -15.51 -4.82 -16.51
N ILE A 187 -15.18 -5.07 -17.79
CA ILE A 187 -15.31 -6.39 -18.40
C ILE A 187 -14.42 -7.41 -17.70
N VAL A 188 -13.12 -7.10 -17.54
CA VAL A 188 -12.15 -8.00 -16.90
C VAL A 188 -12.52 -8.27 -15.45
N SER A 189 -12.89 -7.24 -14.68
CA SER A 189 -13.30 -7.40 -13.28
C SER A 189 -14.57 -8.25 -13.15
N SER A 190 -15.55 -8.07 -14.03
CA SER A 190 -16.78 -8.88 -14.04
C SER A 190 -16.50 -10.35 -14.34
N ILE A 191 -15.67 -10.65 -15.35
CA ILE A 191 -15.24 -12.01 -15.67
C ILE A 191 -14.51 -12.64 -14.48
N MET A 192 -13.56 -11.91 -13.88
CA MET A 192 -12.81 -12.38 -12.71
C MET A 192 -13.72 -12.67 -11.52
N ALA A 193 -14.72 -11.82 -11.26
CA ALA A 193 -15.69 -12.02 -10.20
C ALA A 193 -16.52 -13.30 -10.40
N VAL A 194 -16.96 -13.58 -11.63
CA VAL A 194 -17.69 -14.81 -11.97
C VAL A 194 -16.80 -16.04 -11.77
N VAL A 195 -15.56 -16.01 -12.29
CA VAL A 195 -14.62 -17.12 -12.15
C VAL A 195 -14.30 -17.40 -10.67
N LEU A 196 -14.05 -16.35 -9.88
CA LEU A 196 -13.84 -16.47 -8.44
C LEU A 196 -15.07 -17.02 -7.71
N GLY A 197 -16.27 -16.54 -8.06
CA GLY A 197 -17.51 -17.03 -7.47
C GLY A 197 -17.71 -18.53 -7.72
N ILE A 198 -17.47 -18.98 -8.95
CA ILE A 198 -17.52 -20.42 -9.31
C ILE A 198 -16.46 -21.18 -8.51
N GLY A 199 -15.22 -20.69 -8.48
CA GLY A 199 -14.12 -21.33 -7.74
C GLY A 199 -14.42 -21.50 -6.25
N ILE A 200 -14.89 -20.43 -5.59
CA ILE A 200 -15.26 -20.45 -4.17
C ILE A 200 -16.41 -21.44 -3.93
N SER A 201 -17.44 -21.42 -4.78
CA SER A 201 -18.59 -22.32 -4.62
C SER A 201 -18.20 -23.80 -4.76
N ALA A 202 -17.29 -24.12 -5.69
CA ALA A 202 -16.77 -25.48 -5.88
C ALA A 202 -15.96 -25.94 -4.66
N VAL A 203 -15.06 -25.09 -4.15
CA VAL A 203 -14.24 -25.40 -2.97
C VAL A 203 -15.11 -25.61 -1.73
N LEU A 204 -16.08 -24.72 -1.49
CA LEU A 204 -17.02 -24.85 -0.37
C LEU A 204 -17.90 -26.11 -0.51
N GLY A 205 -18.34 -26.43 -1.72
CA GLY A 205 -19.11 -27.64 -2.00
C GLY A 205 -18.32 -28.92 -1.67
N VAL A 206 -17.07 -29.01 -2.12
CA VAL A 206 -16.17 -30.14 -1.81
C VAL A 206 -15.92 -30.24 -0.31
N PHE A 207 -15.59 -29.11 0.34
CA PHE A 207 -15.31 -29.08 1.78
C PHE A 207 -16.52 -29.52 2.61
N THR A 208 -17.70 -28.99 2.29
CA THR A 208 -18.97 -29.36 2.96
C THR A 208 -19.30 -30.83 2.72
N GLY A 209 -19.09 -31.33 1.49
CA GLY A 209 -19.27 -32.74 1.16
C GLY A 209 -18.38 -33.66 1.97
N ILE A 210 -17.09 -33.32 2.13
CA ILE A 210 -16.13 -34.07 2.95
C ILE A 210 -16.57 -34.08 4.42
N LEU A 211 -16.97 -32.93 4.97
CA LEU A 211 -17.45 -32.83 6.35
C LEU A 211 -18.66 -33.74 6.59
N ILE A 212 -19.67 -33.67 5.72
CA ILE A 212 -20.86 -34.53 5.83
C ILE A 212 -20.47 -36.01 5.73
N PHE A 213 -19.59 -36.37 4.79
CA PHE A 213 -19.13 -37.74 4.63
C PHE A 213 -18.44 -38.25 5.91
N GLN A 214 -17.57 -37.45 6.52
CA GLN A 214 -16.89 -37.82 7.76
C GLN A 214 -17.87 -37.97 8.93
N VAL A 215 -18.86 -37.07 9.07
CA VAL A 215 -19.91 -37.17 10.10
C VAL A 215 -20.70 -38.46 9.94
N ARG A 216 -21.13 -38.79 8.72
CA ARG A 216 -21.85 -40.03 8.44
C ARG A 216 -21.00 -41.28 8.71
N GLN A 217 -19.70 -41.23 8.39
CA GLN A 217 -18.77 -42.31 8.70
C GLN A 217 -18.60 -42.51 10.21
N ARG A 218 -18.52 -41.44 11.00
CA ARG A 218 -18.47 -41.52 12.48
C ARG A 218 -19.74 -42.16 13.04
N GLN A 219 -20.91 -41.77 12.54
CA GLN A 219 -22.19 -42.39 12.95
C GLN A 219 -22.24 -43.90 12.62
N ARG A 220 -21.78 -44.30 11.44
CA ARG A 220 -21.68 -45.73 11.08
C ARG A 220 -20.71 -46.51 11.97
N LYS A 221 -19.59 -45.90 12.37
CA LYS A 221 -18.64 -46.53 13.30
C LYS A 221 -19.18 -46.63 14.73
N SER A 222 -20.08 -45.73 15.14
CA SER A 222 -20.79 -45.83 16.42
C SER A 222 -21.94 -46.85 16.43
N TRP A 223 -22.34 -47.37 15.26
CA TRP A 223 -23.17 -48.56 15.20
C TRP A 223 -22.30 -49.78 15.45
N THR A 224 -21.96 -49.96 16.73
CA THR A 224 -21.36 -51.19 17.23
C THR A 224 -22.42 -52.28 17.20
N HIS A 225 -22.14 -53.32 16.40
CA HIS A 225 -22.79 -54.63 16.42
C HIS A 225 -24.25 -54.64 15.95
N PHE A 226 -24.45 -54.97 14.66
CA PHE A 226 -25.35 -56.09 14.41
C PHE A 226 -24.83 -57.23 15.29
N SER A 227 -25.57 -57.54 16.35
CA SER A 227 -25.40 -58.79 17.07
C SER A 227 -25.39 -59.87 16.01
N ASP A 228 -24.25 -60.53 15.87
CA ASP A 228 -24.12 -61.75 15.10
C ASP A 228 -25.34 -62.62 15.39
N ALA A 229 -26.09 -62.96 14.35
CA ALA A 229 -27.25 -63.84 14.44
C ALA A 229 -26.85 -65.30 14.79
N GLY A 230 -25.69 -65.50 15.42
CA GLY A 230 -25.24 -66.75 16.04
C GLY A 230 -25.63 -66.92 17.50
N GLY A 231 -26.35 -65.96 18.11
CA GLY A 231 -26.64 -65.95 19.55
C GLY A 231 -28.11 -66.18 19.96
N MET A 232 -29.04 -66.44 19.04
CA MET A 232 -30.46 -66.52 19.41
C MET A 232 -31.15 -67.73 18.75
N LEU A 233 -31.19 -68.82 19.53
CA LEU A 233 -32.01 -70.04 19.47
C LEU A 233 -31.14 -71.29 19.64
N ARG A 234 -30.74 -71.58 20.89
CA ARG A 234 -30.47 -72.99 21.26
C ARG A 234 -31.84 -73.65 21.46
N LEU A 235 -32.26 -74.43 20.48
CA LEU A 235 -33.41 -75.33 20.60
C LEU A 235 -33.05 -76.39 21.64
N ASN A 236 -33.58 -76.26 22.85
CA ASN A 236 -33.37 -77.22 23.93
C ASN A 236 -34.31 -78.42 23.71
N LEU A 237 -33.78 -79.57 23.30
CA LEU A 237 -34.58 -80.76 22.94
C LEU A 237 -34.88 -81.68 24.14
N ASP A 238 -34.42 -81.32 25.34
CA ASP A 238 -34.56 -82.17 26.53
C ASP A 238 -36.02 -82.24 27.07
N ASP A 239 -36.88 -81.27 26.72
CA ASP A 239 -38.29 -81.24 27.13
C ASP A 239 -39.26 -81.98 26.18
N LEU A 240 -38.77 -82.62 25.11
CA LEU A 240 -39.63 -83.37 24.16
C LEU A 240 -39.60 -84.90 24.36
N GLN A 241 -38.96 -85.41 25.40
CA GLN A 241 -39.03 -86.83 25.78
C GLN A 241 -39.99 -87.08 26.96
N GLU A 242 -41.24 -86.62 26.85
CA GLU A 242 -42.32 -87.24 27.62
C GLU A 242 -43.01 -88.30 26.75
N VAL A 243 -42.68 -89.57 27.00
CA VAL A 243 -43.41 -90.73 26.50
C VAL A 243 -44.54 -91.04 27.48
N PRO A 244 -45.83 -90.82 27.14
CA PRO A 244 -46.90 -91.37 27.96
C PRO A 244 -47.19 -92.81 27.53
N LYS A 245 -46.72 -93.77 28.33
CA LYS A 245 -47.21 -95.15 28.32
C LYS A 245 -48.69 -95.15 28.70
N LYS A 246 -49.56 -95.65 27.83
CA LYS A 246 -50.92 -96.05 28.21
C LYS A 246 -51.18 -97.50 27.77
N PRO A 247 -51.50 -98.42 28.69
CA PRO A 247 -51.78 -99.81 28.37
C PRO A 247 -53.22 -99.96 27.87
N LEU A 248 -53.42 -100.64 26.74
CA LEU A 248 -54.73 -101.09 26.30
C LEU A 248 -55.01 -102.46 26.92
N LEU A 249 -55.96 -102.50 27.85
CA LEU A 249 -56.51 -103.73 28.41
C LEU A 249 -57.66 -104.24 27.54
N LYS A 250 -57.55 -105.54 27.24
CA LYS A 250 -58.51 -106.54 26.80
C LYS A 250 -60.01 -106.19 26.91
N GLY A 251 -60.69 -106.45 25.79
CA GLY A 251 -62.06 -106.99 25.71
C GLY A 251 -62.05 -108.08 24.66
#